data_AF-A0A1V5AQU9-F1
#
_entry.id   AF-A0A1V5AQU9-F1
#
_cell.length_a   1.000
_cell.length_b   1.000
_cell.length_c   1.000
_cell.angle_alpha   90.00
_cell.angle_beta   90.00
_cell.angle_gamma   90.00
#
_symmetry.space_group_name_H-M   'P 1'
#
loop_
_entity.id
_entity.type
_entity.pdbx_description
1 polymer ?
#
loop_
_entity_poly.entity_id
_entity_poly.type
_entity_poly.pdbx_seq_one_letter_code
_entity_poly.pdbx_strand_id
1 'polypeptide(L)'
;MGKRNKAVKLTPRKIRYIIRAKIRNQSTKSIAADMKISQSTVKRVWMYYHKNHDLLPLKKFGRPKKAINEEDERLILKVHKEQNLGARRLEAIIEFKYGRRIPHNSIHHVLLEHGLANQQKNKKRRRKPWIRYERDHSLTAVHLDWHMSDFNGKGTCLAHANQHQ
;
A
#
# COMPACT_ATOMS: atom_id res chain seq x y z
N MET A 1 -21.83 22.66 -6.96
CA MET A 1 -21.12 22.52 -5.66
C MET A 1 -21.52 21.20 -5.00
N GLY A 2 -20.83 20.10 -5.27
CA GLY A 2 -21.07 18.82 -4.62
C GLY A 2 -19.74 18.18 -4.27
N LYS A 3 -19.36 18.19 -2.99
CA LYS A 3 -18.18 17.45 -2.53
C LYS A 3 -18.43 15.98 -2.90
N ARG A 4 -17.72 15.48 -3.92
CA ARG A 4 -17.71 14.06 -4.31
C ARG A 4 -17.57 13.25 -3.03
N ASN A 5 -18.54 12.38 -2.76
CA ASN A 5 -18.53 11.49 -1.60
C ASN A 5 -17.15 10.82 -1.52
N LYS A 6 -16.26 11.28 -0.62
CA LYS A 6 -15.12 10.48 -0.17
C LYS A 6 -15.74 9.14 0.21
N ALA A 7 -15.31 8.04 -0.41
CA ALA A 7 -15.90 6.72 -0.15
C ALA A 7 -15.93 6.46 1.37
N VAL A 8 -17.08 6.71 1.99
CA VAL A 8 -17.21 6.67 3.45
C VAL A 8 -17.30 5.19 3.82
N LYS A 9 -16.20 4.67 4.35
CA LYS A 9 -16.10 3.26 4.73
C LYS A 9 -17.09 2.92 5.85
N LEU A 10 -17.84 1.84 5.68
CA LEU A 10 -18.68 1.27 6.74
C LEU A 10 -17.75 0.66 7.81
N THR A 11 -17.91 1.10 9.06
CA THR A 11 -17.13 0.62 10.20
C THR A 11 -18.02 -0.15 11.17
N PRO A 12 -17.46 -1.03 12.04
CA PRO A 12 -18.25 -1.75 13.03
C PRO A 12 -19.06 -0.83 13.95
N ARG A 13 -18.49 0.34 14.30
CA ARG A 13 -19.18 1.37 15.10
C ARG A 13 -20.41 1.92 14.38
N LYS A 14 -20.33 2.17 13.06
CA LYS A 14 -21.47 2.62 12.26
C LYS A 14 -22.55 1.56 12.13
N ILE A 15 -22.18 0.29 11.96
CA ILE A 15 -23.13 -0.83 11.93
C ILE A 15 -23.95 -0.88 13.22
N ARG A 16 -23.28 -0.84 14.38
CA ARG A 16 -23.96 -0.82 15.69
C ARG A 16 -24.86 0.40 15.86
N TYR A 17 -24.41 1.57 15.41
CA TYR A 17 -25.24 2.78 15.43
C TYR A 17 -26.51 2.63 14.60
N ILE A 18 -26.39 2.16 13.35
CA ILE A 18 -27.52 1.96 12.44
C ILE A 18 -28.56 1.02 13.06
N ILE A 19 -28.12 -0.09 13.65
CA ILE A 19 -29.02 -1.06 14.31
C ILE A 19 -29.75 -0.39 15.49
N ARG A 20 -29.02 0.29 16.38
CA ARG A 20 -29.62 1.01 17.52
C ARG A 20 -30.62 2.08 17.08
N ALA A 21 -30.26 2.87 16.07
CA ALA A 21 -31.12 3.91 15.50
C ALA A 21 -32.40 3.31 14.89
N LYS A 22 -32.29 2.13 14.25
CA LYS A 22 -33.43 1.40 13.70
C LYS A 22 -34.32 0.79 14.76
N ILE A 23 -33.78 0.29 15.85
CA ILE A 23 -34.56 -0.17 17.02
C ILE A 23 -35.36 1.01 17.62
N ARG A 24 -34.81 2.23 17.59
CA ARG A 24 -35.50 3.46 18.00
C ARG A 24 -36.46 4.03 16.93
N ASN A 25 -36.79 3.26 15.89
CA ASN A 25 -37.69 3.66 14.81
C ASN A 25 -37.26 4.92 14.03
N GLN A 26 -35.97 5.25 13.97
CA GLN A 26 -35.51 6.37 13.16
C GLN A 26 -35.61 6.08 11.66
N SER A 27 -35.93 7.12 10.88
CA SER A 27 -36.07 7.01 9.43
C SER A 27 -34.73 6.67 8.76
N THR A 28 -34.78 5.86 7.69
CA THR A 28 -33.56 5.50 6.93
C THR A 28 -32.84 6.74 6.37
N LYS A 29 -33.61 7.76 5.98
CA LYS A 29 -33.11 9.03 5.43
C LYS A 29 -32.30 9.80 6.48
N SER A 30 -32.82 9.92 7.70
CA SER A 30 -32.11 10.58 8.81
C SER A 30 -30.82 9.85 9.16
N ILE A 31 -30.87 8.53 9.35
CA ILE A 31 -29.69 7.71 9.68
C ILE A 31 -28.59 7.84 8.60
N ALA A 32 -28.99 7.85 7.33
CA ALA A 32 -28.09 8.00 6.21
C ALA A 32 -27.39 9.38 6.19
N ALA A 33 -28.16 10.44 6.47
CA ALA A 33 -27.65 11.81 6.58
C ALA A 33 -26.65 11.95 7.75
N ASP A 34 -27.03 11.47 8.94
CA ASP A 34 -26.19 11.54 10.15
C ASP A 34 -24.85 10.82 9.96
N MET A 35 -24.90 9.61 9.39
CA MET A 35 -23.72 8.75 9.22
C MET A 35 -22.94 9.03 7.93
N LYS A 36 -23.44 9.93 7.07
CA LYS A 36 -22.90 10.27 5.75
C LYS A 36 -22.67 9.03 4.87
N ILE A 37 -23.69 8.18 4.77
CA ILE A 37 -23.69 6.94 3.98
C ILE A 37 -24.93 6.89 3.08
N SER A 38 -24.93 6.01 2.09
CA SER A 38 -26.12 5.84 1.24
C SER A 38 -27.27 5.19 2.02
N GLN A 39 -28.51 5.55 1.67
CA GLN A 39 -29.70 4.90 2.22
C GLN A 39 -29.71 3.38 1.93
N SER A 40 -29.18 2.95 0.79
CA SER A 40 -29.02 1.53 0.45
C SER A 40 -28.11 0.77 1.41
N THR A 41 -27.04 1.42 1.91
CA THR A 41 -26.14 0.82 2.90
C THR A 41 -26.85 0.62 4.24
N VAL A 42 -27.65 1.60 4.67
CA VAL A 42 -28.49 1.51 5.88
C VAL A 42 -29.48 0.36 5.76
N LYS A 43 -30.20 0.27 4.63
CA LYS A 43 -31.15 -0.82 4.35
C LYS A 43 -30.46 -2.18 4.40
N ARG A 44 -29.29 -2.32 3.75
CA ARG A 44 -28.51 -3.57 3.74
C ARG A 44 -28.12 -4.03 5.14
N VAL A 45 -27.66 -3.12 5.99
CA VAL A 45 -27.30 -3.42 7.39
C VAL A 45 -28.53 -3.87 8.17
N TRP A 46 -29.65 -3.15 8.04
CA TRP A 46 -30.89 -3.48 8.73
C TRP A 46 -31.46 -4.83 8.30
N MET A 47 -31.52 -5.11 6.99
CA MET A 47 -32.00 -6.39 6.47
C MET A 47 -31.15 -7.57 6.96
N TYR A 48 -29.83 -7.42 6.99
CA TYR A 48 -28.95 -8.48 7.50
C TYR A 48 -29.20 -8.75 8.99
N TYR A 49 -29.33 -7.69 9.79
CA TYR A 49 -29.62 -7.81 11.22
C TYR A 49 -30.99 -8.42 11.47
N HIS A 50 -32.02 -8.02 10.74
CA HIS A 50 -33.36 -8.57 10.88
C HIS A 50 -33.43 -10.06 10.51
N LYS A 51 -32.58 -10.52 9.57
CA LYS A 51 -32.56 -11.92 9.13
C LYS A 51 -31.73 -12.83 10.05
N ASN A 52 -30.57 -12.36 10.52
CA ASN A 52 -29.60 -13.21 11.21
C ASN A 52 -29.42 -12.85 12.70
N HIS A 53 -30.03 -11.76 13.17
CA HIS A 53 -29.83 -11.17 14.51
C HIS A 53 -28.36 -10.88 14.88
N ASP A 54 -27.48 -10.75 13.87
CA ASP A 54 -26.06 -10.49 14.04
C ASP A 54 -25.59 -9.25 13.25
N LEU A 55 -24.39 -8.75 13.58
CA LEU A 55 -23.73 -7.63 12.93
C LEU A 55 -23.29 -8.02 11.52
N LEU A 56 -23.53 -7.12 10.55
CA LEU A 56 -23.08 -7.32 9.16
C LEU A 56 -21.55 -7.56 9.11
N PRO A 57 -21.08 -8.74 8.63
CA PRO A 57 -19.66 -9.02 8.56
C PRO A 57 -18.98 -8.15 7.50
N LEU A 58 -17.93 -7.43 7.90
CA LEU A 58 -17.14 -6.60 7.00
C LEU A 58 -16.03 -7.44 6.36
N LYS A 59 -16.27 -7.93 5.14
CA LYS A 59 -15.21 -8.58 4.35
C LYS A 59 -14.16 -7.56 3.91
N LYS A 60 -12.89 -7.93 3.98
CA LYS A 60 -11.80 -7.16 3.35
C LYS A 60 -12.03 -7.16 1.85
N PHE A 61 -12.08 -5.97 1.25
CA PHE A 61 -12.13 -5.84 -0.20
C PHE A 61 -10.83 -6.34 -0.83
N GLY A 62 -10.96 -7.06 -1.94
CA GLY A 62 -9.83 -7.59 -2.71
C GLY A 62 -9.84 -9.11 -2.87
N ARG A 63 -8.92 -9.59 -3.71
CA ARG A 63 -8.71 -11.02 -3.94
C ARG A 63 -8.20 -11.69 -2.65
N PRO A 64 -8.75 -12.86 -2.25
CA PRO A 64 -8.17 -13.62 -1.14
C PRO A 64 -6.71 -13.98 -1.47
N LYS A 65 -5.86 -14.05 -0.45
CA LYS A 65 -4.48 -14.49 -0.64
C LYS A 65 -4.48 -15.98 -0.99
N LYS A 66 -3.61 -16.37 -1.94
CA LYS A 66 -3.37 -17.77 -2.26
C LYS A 66 -2.56 -18.38 -1.11
N ALA A 67 -3.05 -19.47 -0.53
CA ALA A 67 -2.27 -20.27 0.43
C ALA A 67 -1.10 -20.93 -0.31
N ILE A 68 0.06 -20.99 0.35
CA ILE A 68 1.23 -21.70 -0.15
C ILE A 68 1.11 -23.14 0.32
N ASN A 69 1.53 -24.09 -0.51
CA ASN A 69 1.53 -25.51 -0.13
C ASN A 69 2.64 -25.75 0.91
N GLU A 70 2.42 -26.64 1.88
CA GLU A 70 3.41 -26.94 2.92
C GLU A 70 4.74 -27.46 2.33
N GLU A 71 4.68 -28.18 1.22
CA GLU A 71 5.88 -28.63 0.50
C GLU A 71 6.75 -27.46 0.03
N ASP A 72 6.12 -26.44 -0.56
CA ASP A 72 6.78 -25.25 -1.08
C ASP A 72 7.39 -24.44 0.07
N GLU A 73 6.69 -24.38 1.20
CA GLU A 73 7.17 -23.71 2.41
C GLU A 73 8.44 -24.38 2.95
N ARG A 74 8.44 -25.71 3.09
CA ARG A 74 9.62 -26.48 3.52
C ARG A 74 10.80 -26.28 2.57
N LEU A 75 10.52 -26.27 1.26
CA LEU A 75 11.54 -26.02 0.24
C LEU A 75 12.18 -24.63 0.39
N ILE A 76 11.35 -23.59 0.57
CA ILE A 76 11.82 -22.21 0.78
C ILE A 76 12.74 -22.13 2.00
N LEU A 77 12.34 -22.72 3.13
CA LEU A 77 13.12 -22.70 4.36
C LEU A 77 14.46 -23.42 4.20
N LYS A 78 14.47 -24.57 3.51
CA LYS A 78 15.69 -25.31 3.22
C LYS A 78 16.67 -24.47 2.39
N VAL A 79 16.21 -23.92 1.26
CA VAL A 79 17.07 -23.12 0.37
C VAL A 79 17.53 -21.83 1.06
N HIS A 80 16.68 -21.20 1.87
CA HIS A 80 17.08 -20.03 2.65
C HIS A 80 18.17 -20.38 3.66
N LYS A 81 18.09 -21.52 4.35
CA LYS A 81 19.13 -21.95 5.30
C LYS A 81 20.48 -22.22 4.61
N GLU A 82 20.46 -22.76 3.40
CA GLU A 82 21.68 -23.05 2.63
C GLU A 82 22.34 -21.79 2.04
N GLN A 83 21.55 -20.83 1.53
CA GLN A 83 22.05 -19.70 0.75
C GLN A 83 22.07 -18.38 1.52
N ASN A 84 21.19 -18.22 2.51
CA ASN A 84 20.98 -16.98 3.28
C ASN A 84 20.76 -15.73 2.40
N LEU A 85 20.00 -15.89 1.31
CA LEU A 85 19.72 -14.83 0.33
C LEU A 85 18.29 -14.30 0.43
N GLY A 86 18.08 -13.10 -0.11
CA GLY A 86 16.76 -12.48 -0.20
C GLY A 86 15.81 -13.17 -1.18
N ALA A 87 14.51 -12.94 -1.00
CA ALA A 87 13.43 -13.63 -1.73
C ALA A 87 13.55 -13.61 -3.27
N ARG A 88 14.03 -12.52 -3.87
CA ARG A 88 14.21 -12.42 -5.33
C ARG A 88 15.31 -13.36 -5.86
N ARG A 89 16.38 -13.56 -5.09
CA ARG A 89 17.44 -14.51 -5.45
C ARG A 89 16.98 -15.95 -5.22
N LEU A 90 16.26 -16.19 -4.12
CA LEU A 90 15.68 -17.50 -3.84
C LEU A 90 14.68 -17.94 -4.93
N GLU A 91 13.87 -17.03 -5.46
CA GLU A 91 12.99 -17.31 -6.60
C GLU A 91 13.77 -17.89 -7.79
N ALA A 92 14.84 -17.22 -8.22
CA ALA A 92 15.68 -17.70 -9.32
C ALA A 92 16.38 -19.03 -9.01
N ILE A 93 16.86 -19.22 -7.78
CA ILE A 93 17.53 -20.47 -7.36
C ILE A 93 16.54 -21.63 -7.31
N ILE A 94 15.33 -21.40 -6.80
CA ILE A 94 14.30 -22.43 -6.69
C ILE A 94 13.82 -22.85 -8.10
N GLU A 95 13.63 -21.88 -8.99
CA GLU A 95 13.29 -22.16 -10.39
C GLU A 95 14.41 -22.96 -11.07
N PHE A 96 15.67 -22.57 -10.89
CA PHE A 96 16.81 -23.24 -11.52
C PHE A 96 17.06 -24.66 -10.98
N LYS A 97 17.05 -24.85 -9.65
CA LYS A 97 17.41 -26.13 -9.03
C LYS A 97 16.25 -27.13 -8.95
N TYR A 98 15.03 -26.65 -8.74
CA TYR A 98 13.86 -27.50 -8.43
C TYR A 98 12.75 -27.41 -9.47
N GLY A 99 12.87 -26.53 -10.48
CA GLY A 99 11.86 -26.34 -11.53
C GLY A 99 10.52 -25.79 -11.02
N ARG A 100 10.43 -25.36 -9.75
CA ARG A 100 9.20 -24.80 -9.17
C ARG A 100 9.18 -23.29 -9.27
N ARG A 101 8.12 -22.74 -9.88
CA ARG A 101 7.90 -21.29 -9.96
C ARG A 101 7.12 -20.78 -8.76
N ILE A 102 7.84 -20.34 -7.74
CA ILE A 102 7.26 -19.70 -6.55
C ILE A 102 7.54 -18.19 -6.63
N PRO A 103 6.51 -17.33 -6.67
CA PRO A 103 6.73 -15.89 -6.78
C PRO A 103 7.44 -15.33 -5.54
N HIS A 104 8.40 -14.43 -5.71
CA HIS A 104 9.18 -13.86 -4.59
C HIS A 104 8.32 -13.21 -3.49
N ASN A 105 7.11 -12.73 -3.80
CA ASN A 105 6.20 -12.19 -2.79
C ASN A 105 5.70 -13.28 -1.82
N SER A 106 5.42 -14.47 -2.34
CA SER A 106 5.07 -15.64 -1.53
C SER A 106 6.25 -16.09 -0.69
N ILE A 107 7.45 -16.16 -1.28
CA ILE A 107 8.70 -16.48 -0.58
C ILE A 107 8.94 -15.48 0.57
N HIS A 108 8.83 -14.18 0.29
CA HIS A 108 9.02 -13.15 1.31
C HIS A 108 7.99 -13.24 2.43
N HIS A 109 6.75 -13.65 2.13
CA HIS A 109 5.74 -13.88 3.16
C HIS A 109 6.10 -15.03 4.09
N VAL A 110 6.54 -16.18 3.54
CA VAL A 110 7.04 -17.31 4.34
C VAL A 110 8.21 -16.87 5.23
N LEU A 111 9.18 -16.15 4.67
CA LEU A 111 10.32 -15.67 5.45
C LEU A 111 9.92 -14.69 6.56
N LEU A 112 8.87 -13.89 6.36
CA LEU A 112 8.33 -13.01 7.39
C LEU A 112 7.62 -13.79 8.50
N GLU A 113 6.86 -14.82 8.14
CA GLU A 113 6.13 -15.67 9.10
C GLU A 113 7.10 -16.45 10.01
N HIS A 114 8.24 -16.89 9.47
CA HIS A 114 9.30 -17.58 10.21
C HIS A 114 10.34 -16.65 10.85
N GLY A 115 10.16 -15.33 10.81
CA GLY A 115 11.09 -14.37 11.42
C GLY A 115 12.47 -14.25 10.75
N LEU A 116 12.64 -14.85 9.57
CA LEU A 116 13.88 -14.80 8.77
C LEU A 116 14.03 -13.49 7.98
N ALA A 117 12.95 -12.71 7.85
CA ALA A 117 12.95 -11.40 7.21
C ALA A 117 12.33 -10.33 8.12
N ASN A 118 12.84 -9.10 8.02
CA ASN A 118 12.35 -7.96 8.80
C ASN A 118 11.43 -7.04 7.99
N GLN A 119 10.31 -6.62 8.60
CA GLN A 119 9.37 -5.70 7.97
C GLN A 119 9.83 -4.23 8.09
N GLN A 120 10.36 -3.69 7.00
CA GLN A 120 10.76 -2.28 6.91
C GLN A 120 9.55 -1.35 6.67
N LYS A 121 8.87 -0.93 7.75
CA LYS A 121 7.66 -0.06 7.68
C LYS A 121 7.92 1.27 6.94
N ASN A 122 9.09 1.87 7.14
CA ASN A 122 9.45 3.15 6.50
C ASN A 122 9.52 3.04 4.97
N LYS A 123 10.01 1.90 4.45
CA LYS A 123 10.13 1.64 3.00
C LYS A 123 8.81 1.25 2.33
N LYS A 124 7.80 0.82 3.11
CA LYS A 124 6.46 0.44 2.60
C LYS A 124 5.48 1.62 2.50
N ARG A 125 5.91 2.84 2.85
CA ARG A 125 5.05 4.02 2.73
C ARG A 125 4.83 4.35 1.26
N ARG A 126 3.64 4.86 0.93
CA ARG A 126 3.35 5.39 -0.41
C ARG A 126 4.41 6.43 -0.76
N ARG A 127 5.07 6.29 -1.92
CA ARG A 127 5.97 7.33 -2.44
C ARG A 127 5.21 8.65 -2.48
N LYS A 128 5.87 9.73 -2.05
CA LYS A 128 5.29 11.07 -2.18
C LYS A 128 4.92 11.28 -3.66
N PRO A 129 3.76 11.89 -3.96
CA PRO A 129 3.42 12.20 -5.35
C PRO A 129 4.57 13.00 -5.96
N TRP A 130 4.87 12.75 -7.23
CA TRP A 130 5.87 13.53 -7.94
C TRP A 130 5.38 14.98 -8.00
N ILE A 131 6.24 15.90 -7.57
CA ILE A 131 5.97 17.34 -7.58
C ILE A 131 6.74 17.87 -8.78
N ARG A 132 6.01 18.46 -9.73
CA ARG A 132 6.64 19.29 -10.77
C ARG A 132 7.02 20.60 -10.12
N TYR A 133 8.31 20.91 -10.11
CA TYR A 133 8.75 22.25 -9.74
C TYR A 133 8.59 23.14 -10.97
N GLU A 134 7.56 23.97 -10.96
CA GLU A 134 7.44 25.10 -11.89
C GLU A 134 8.34 26.22 -11.35
N ARG A 135 9.02 26.92 -12.27
CA ARG A 135 9.91 28.04 -11.93
C ARG A 135 9.30 29.32 -12.48
N ASP A 136 9.34 30.37 -11.68
CA ASP A 136 8.87 31.70 -12.10
C ASP A 136 9.88 32.40 -13.03
N HIS A 137 11.17 32.03 -12.94
CA HIS A 137 12.25 32.66 -13.72
C HIS A 137 13.20 31.63 -14.34
N SER A 138 13.80 32.00 -15.47
CA SER A 138 14.91 31.24 -16.06
C SER A 138 16.14 31.30 -15.14
N LEU A 139 16.97 30.26 -15.16
CA LEU A 139 18.24 30.18 -14.41
C LEU A 139 18.16 30.10 -12.86
N THR A 140 16.97 29.98 -12.25
CA THR A 140 16.84 29.88 -10.77
C THR A 140 17.54 28.65 -10.15
N ALA A 141 17.89 27.63 -10.93
CA ALA A 141 18.61 26.45 -10.47
C ALA A 141 19.97 26.27 -11.16
N VAL A 142 20.59 27.36 -11.61
CA VAL A 142 21.98 27.31 -12.06
C VAL A 142 22.85 26.94 -10.86
N HIS A 143 23.64 25.90 -11.03
CA HIS A 143 24.72 25.60 -10.10
C HIS A 143 26.02 26.07 -10.73
N LEU A 144 26.78 26.87 -9.98
CA LEU A 144 28.12 27.30 -10.34
C LEU A 144 29.09 26.41 -9.59
N ASP A 145 29.87 25.64 -10.34
CA ASP A 145 31.00 24.94 -9.78
C ASP A 145 32.28 25.74 -10.07
N TRP A 146 33.22 25.73 -9.14
CA TRP A 146 34.48 26.46 -9.27
C TRP A 146 35.63 25.50 -9.03
N HIS A 147 36.62 25.57 -9.92
CA HIS A 147 37.80 24.70 -9.86
C HIS A 147 39.07 25.52 -10.10
N MET A 148 40.07 25.30 -9.26
CA MET A 148 41.41 25.89 -9.41
C MET A 148 42.32 24.87 -10.08
N SER A 149 42.92 25.22 -11.23
CA SER A 149 43.87 24.32 -11.88
C SER A 149 45.22 24.38 -11.18
N ASP A 150 45.68 23.22 -10.68
CA ASP A 150 47.01 23.07 -10.08
C ASP A 150 48.16 23.28 -11.08
N PHE A 151 47.87 23.22 -12.38
CA PHE A 151 48.88 23.30 -13.44
C PHE A 151 49.23 24.74 -13.86
N ASN A 152 48.27 25.66 -13.81
CA ASN A 152 48.47 27.05 -14.27
C ASN A 152 47.97 28.12 -13.29
N GLY A 153 47.46 27.72 -12.13
CA GLY A 153 46.97 28.62 -11.08
C GLY A 153 45.73 29.43 -11.46
N LYS A 154 45.09 29.16 -12.59
CA LYS A 154 43.89 29.87 -13.03
C LYS A 154 42.63 29.22 -12.47
N GLY A 155 41.74 30.04 -11.92
CA GLY A 155 40.40 29.64 -11.51
C GLY A 155 39.46 29.57 -12.71
N THR A 156 38.79 28.43 -12.90
CA THR A 156 37.73 28.27 -13.90
C THR A 156 36.41 28.08 -13.19
N CYS A 157 35.39 28.83 -13.59
CA CYS A 157 34.02 28.65 -13.14
C CYS A 157 33.19 28.03 -14.27
N LEU A 158 32.39 27.02 -13.93
CA LEU A 158 31.52 26.34 -14.88
C LEU A 158 30.08 26.43 -14.39
N ALA A 159 29.25 27.11 -15.17
CA ALA A 159 27.83 27.28 -14.88
C ALA A 159 27.03 26.19 -15.58
N HIS A 160 26.45 25.28 -14.79
CA HIS A 160 25.55 24.27 -15.32
C HIS A 160 24.11 24.78 -15.24
N ALA A 161 23.54 25.09 -16.40
CA ALA A 161 22.12 25.33 -16.55
C ALA A 161 21.45 24.07 -17.09
N ASN A 162 20.63 23.40 -16.27
CA ASN A 162 19.80 22.30 -16.74
C ASN A 162 18.70 22.87 -17.67
N GLN A 163 18.94 22.81 -18.98
CA GLN A 163 17.90 23.05 -19.98
C GLN A 163 16.98 21.83 -20.01
N HIS A 164 15.79 21.94 -19.41
CA HIS A 164 14.72 20.98 -19.65
C HIS A 164 14.00 21.39 -20.95
N GLN A 165 14.08 20.55 -21.98
CA GLN A 165 13.07 20.46 -23.04
C GLN A 165 11.84 19.68 -22.55
#